data_AF-A0A535HKF3-F1
#
_entry.id   AF-A0A535HKF3-F1
#
_cell.length_a   1.000
_cell.length_b   1.000
_cell.length_c   1.000
_cell.angle_alpha   90.00
_cell.angle_beta   90.00
_cell.angle_gamma   90.00
#
_symmetry.space_group_name_H-M   'P 1'
#
loop_
_entity.id
_entity.type
_entity.pdbx_description
1 polymer ?
#
loop_
_entity_poly.entity_id
_entity_poly.type
_entity_poly.pdbx_seq_one_letter_code
_entity_poly.pdbx_strand_id
1 'polypeptide(L)'
;MAAGADVIVAQGWEAGGHVRGAVTTLALVPAVVDAVSPTPVVAAGGIADGRGVAAALALGASGVWIGTRFVASTEAFAHPEFKQRVVEANTDDTFHTTLFDRGWANAPHRALRNSTIEMWEQAGRPPSGQRPREGEVVAQLA
;
A
#
# COMPACT_ATOMS: atom_id res chain seq x y z
N MET A 1 2.94 -8.97 -24.33
CA MET A 1 1.74 -8.61 -23.54
C MET A 1 0.76 -7.84 -24.43
N ALA A 2 -0.55 -8.10 -24.33
CA ALA A 2 -1.55 -7.53 -25.23
C ALA A 2 -1.68 -5.99 -25.18
N ALA A 3 -1.33 -5.38 -24.05
CA ALA A 3 -1.42 -3.93 -23.84
C ALA A 3 -0.12 -3.15 -24.14
N GLY A 4 0.99 -3.83 -24.46
CA GLY A 4 2.24 -3.17 -24.86
C GLY A 4 2.97 -2.35 -23.78
N ALA A 5 2.81 -2.66 -22.49
CA ALA A 5 3.49 -1.94 -21.42
C ALA A 5 5.03 -2.11 -21.48
N ASP A 6 5.76 -1.00 -21.33
CA ASP A 6 7.23 -0.97 -21.32
C ASP A 6 7.84 -1.44 -19.99
N VAL A 7 7.09 -1.32 -18.89
CA VAL A 7 7.50 -1.72 -17.53
C VAL A 7 6.29 -2.28 -16.80
N ILE A 8 6.50 -3.31 -15.98
CA ILE A 8 5.50 -3.86 -15.08
C ILE A 8 5.87 -3.55 -13.63
N VAL A 9 4.91 -3.08 -12.83
CA VAL A 9 5.08 -2.91 -11.39
C VAL A 9 4.44 -4.09 -10.67
N ALA A 10 5.26 -4.92 -10.03
CA ALA A 10 4.80 -6.05 -9.23
C ALA A 10 4.55 -5.59 -7.77
N GLN A 11 3.30 -5.28 -7.44
CA GLN A 11 2.88 -4.85 -6.10
C GLN A 11 2.56 -6.06 -5.21
N GLY A 12 3.43 -6.33 -4.24
CA GLY A 12 3.22 -7.35 -3.21
C GLY A 12 2.21 -6.92 -2.14
N TRP A 13 1.71 -7.90 -1.39
CA TRP A 13 0.75 -7.75 -0.30
C TRP A 13 1.14 -6.76 0.81
N GLU A 14 2.43 -6.56 0.99
CA GLU A 14 3.04 -5.69 2.00
C GLU A 14 2.92 -4.20 1.65
N ALA A 15 2.52 -3.85 0.43
CA ALA A 15 2.36 -2.46 0.01
C ALA A 15 1.31 -1.70 0.87
N GLY A 16 1.54 -0.41 1.07
CA GLY A 16 0.53 0.50 1.62
C GLY A 16 -0.42 0.99 0.54
N GLY A 17 -1.57 1.54 0.94
CA GLY A 17 -2.57 2.03 -0.02
C GLY A 17 -3.46 0.91 -0.56
N HIS A 18 -3.99 1.07 -1.77
CA HIS A 18 -4.80 0.03 -2.40
C HIS A 18 -3.97 -1.18 -2.82
N VAL A 19 -4.36 -2.38 -2.35
CA VAL A 19 -3.67 -3.65 -2.60
C VAL A 19 -4.68 -4.71 -2.99
N ARG A 20 -4.73 -5.06 -4.28
CA ARG A 20 -5.69 -6.05 -4.82
C ARG A 20 -5.21 -7.49 -4.74
N GLY A 21 -3.93 -7.74 -5.01
CA GLY A 21 -3.35 -9.08 -4.93
C GLY A 21 -3.16 -9.52 -3.48
N ALA A 22 -3.01 -10.82 -3.24
CA ALA A 22 -2.73 -11.37 -1.90
C ALA A 22 -1.35 -12.06 -1.80
N VAL A 23 -0.56 -12.01 -2.88
CA VAL A 23 0.77 -12.63 -2.95
C VAL A 23 1.81 -11.64 -2.42
N THR A 24 2.72 -12.12 -1.58
CA THR A 24 3.78 -11.30 -0.99
C THR A 24 4.84 -10.94 -2.02
N THR A 25 5.56 -9.83 -1.80
CA THR A 25 6.62 -9.34 -2.71
C THR A 25 7.65 -10.42 -3.02
N LEU A 26 8.07 -11.20 -2.00
CA LEU A 26 9.07 -12.26 -2.14
C LEU A 26 8.68 -13.34 -3.15
N ALA A 27 7.40 -13.74 -3.18
CA ALA A 27 6.91 -14.77 -4.10
C ALA A 27 6.45 -14.17 -5.43
N LEU A 28 5.86 -12.97 -5.40
CA LEU A 28 5.27 -12.33 -6.58
C LEU A 28 6.33 -11.88 -7.59
N VAL A 29 7.39 -11.21 -7.11
CA VAL A 29 8.39 -10.59 -7.99
C VAL A 29 9.04 -11.58 -8.95
N PRO A 30 9.65 -12.71 -8.52
CA PRO A 30 10.29 -13.62 -9.45
C PRO A 30 9.28 -14.27 -10.42
N ALA A 31 8.08 -14.62 -9.94
CA ALA A 31 7.04 -15.18 -10.79
C ALA A 31 6.59 -14.22 -11.90
N VAL A 32 6.49 -12.91 -11.60
CA VAL A 32 6.16 -11.89 -12.61
C VAL A 32 7.32 -11.69 -13.58
N VAL A 33 8.56 -11.61 -13.08
CA VAL A 33 9.77 -11.48 -13.92
C VAL A 33 9.83 -12.58 -14.97
N ASP A 34 9.66 -13.84 -14.55
CA ASP A 34 9.68 -14.99 -15.46
C ASP A 34 8.53 -14.93 -16.48
N ALA A 35 7.35 -14.49 -16.07
CA ALA A 35 6.16 -14.46 -16.92
C ALA A 35 6.15 -13.35 -17.98
N VAL A 36 6.84 -12.23 -17.74
CA VAL A 36 6.77 -11.05 -18.62
C VAL A 36 8.08 -10.75 -19.35
N SER A 37 9.11 -11.58 -19.16
CA SER A 37 10.39 -11.45 -19.85
C SER A 37 10.21 -11.29 -21.38
N PRO A 38 10.93 -10.34 -22.04
CA PRO A 38 12.02 -9.53 -21.50
C PRO A 38 11.59 -8.17 -20.91
N THR A 39 10.29 -7.93 -20.68
CA THR A 39 9.82 -6.64 -20.13
C THR A 39 10.36 -6.40 -18.71
N PRO A 40 10.98 -5.24 -18.42
CA PRO A 40 11.45 -4.88 -17.07
C PRO A 40 10.36 -4.91 -16.01
N VAL A 41 10.71 -5.39 -14.82
CA VAL A 41 9.82 -5.43 -13.65
C VAL A 41 10.36 -4.56 -12.53
N VAL A 42 9.50 -3.73 -11.95
CA VAL A 42 9.77 -2.93 -10.75
C VAL A 42 9.06 -3.56 -9.56
N ALA A 43 9.79 -3.92 -8.50
CA ALA A 43 9.22 -4.48 -7.29
C ALA A 43 8.62 -3.38 -6.40
N ALA A 44 7.42 -3.60 -5.87
CA ALA A 44 6.75 -2.66 -4.96
C ALA A 44 6.14 -3.39 -3.75
N GLY A 45 6.26 -2.79 -2.56
CA GLY A 45 5.70 -3.34 -1.32
C GLY A 45 6.75 -3.93 -0.39
N GLY A 46 6.78 -3.49 0.87
CA GLY A 46 7.71 -3.97 1.89
C GLY A 46 9.17 -3.49 1.77
N ILE A 47 9.50 -2.67 0.77
CA ILE A 47 10.87 -2.21 0.52
C ILE A 47 11.07 -0.83 1.16
N ALA A 48 11.95 -0.76 2.16
CA ALA A 48 12.20 0.48 2.90
C ALA A 48 13.69 0.80 3.08
N ASP A 49 14.64 -0.05 2.74
CA ASP A 49 16.07 0.27 2.84
C ASP A 49 16.89 -0.53 1.82
N GLY A 50 18.22 -0.35 1.85
CA GLY A 50 19.13 -1.00 0.91
C GLY A 50 19.07 -2.54 0.94
N ARG A 51 18.68 -3.17 2.05
CA ARG A 51 18.54 -4.64 2.13
C ARG A 51 17.32 -5.09 1.31
N GLY A 52 16.21 -4.38 1.44
CA GLY A 52 15.02 -4.63 0.62
C GLY A 52 15.28 -4.37 -0.87
N VAL A 53 16.05 -3.34 -1.20
CA VAL A 53 16.49 -3.08 -2.59
C VAL A 53 17.33 -4.24 -3.12
N ALA A 54 18.36 -4.65 -2.38
CA ALA A 54 19.22 -5.76 -2.78
C ALA A 54 18.44 -7.07 -2.97
N ALA A 55 17.49 -7.37 -2.06
CA ALA A 55 16.62 -8.54 -2.19
C ALA A 55 15.75 -8.48 -3.46
N ALA A 56 15.12 -7.34 -3.75
CA ALA A 56 14.31 -7.19 -4.95
C ALA A 56 15.12 -7.38 -6.24
N LEU A 57 16.33 -6.81 -6.30
CA LEU A 57 17.22 -7.00 -7.44
C LEU A 57 17.67 -8.46 -7.58
N ALA A 58 17.95 -9.14 -6.47
CA ALA A 58 18.29 -10.57 -6.48
C ALA A 58 17.13 -11.47 -6.95
N LEU A 59 15.88 -11.03 -6.76
CA LEU A 59 14.68 -11.71 -7.29
C LEU A 59 14.41 -11.43 -8.77
N GLY A 60 15.29 -10.68 -9.45
CA GLY A 60 15.20 -10.40 -10.89
C GLY A 60 14.50 -9.09 -11.26
N ALA A 61 14.10 -8.26 -10.27
CA ALA A 61 13.56 -6.95 -10.58
C ALA A 61 14.63 -6.02 -11.17
N SER A 62 14.24 -5.15 -12.10
CA SER A 62 15.10 -4.11 -12.68
C SER A 62 15.17 -2.84 -11.80
N GLY A 63 14.30 -2.74 -10.79
CA GLY A 63 14.24 -1.61 -9.88
C GLY A 63 13.19 -1.79 -8.79
N VAL A 64 13.02 -0.75 -7.96
CA VAL A 64 12.07 -0.75 -6.85
C VAL A 64 11.20 0.49 -6.84
N TRP A 65 9.95 0.34 -6.39
CA TRP A 65 9.03 1.44 -6.10
C TRP A 65 8.80 1.51 -4.59
N ILE A 66 9.27 2.60 -3.98
CA ILE A 66 9.19 2.81 -2.53
C ILE A 66 8.12 3.87 -2.23
N GLY A 67 7.14 3.53 -1.40
CA GLY A 67 6.05 4.41 -0.98
C GLY A 67 6.21 4.88 0.46
N THR A 68 5.89 4.00 1.42
CA THR A 68 5.82 4.32 2.86
C THR A 68 7.04 5.07 3.41
N ARG A 69 8.26 4.71 3.00
CA ARG A 69 9.48 5.43 3.44
C ARG A 69 9.48 6.90 3.00
N PHE A 70 9.04 7.19 1.78
CA PHE A 70 9.04 8.55 1.23
C PHE A 70 7.90 9.41 1.78
N VAL A 71 6.81 8.81 2.29
CA VAL A 71 5.77 9.55 3.03
C VAL A 71 6.35 10.29 4.24
N ALA A 72 7.36 9.69 4.89
CA ALA A 72 8.03 10.27 6.06
C ALA A 72 9.12 11.30 5.71
N SER A 73 9.34 11.63 4.41
CA SER A 73 10.34 12.63 4.02
C SER A 73 9.91 14.06 4.39
N THR A 74 10.85 15.00 4.41
CA THR A 74 10.58 16.41 4.67
C THR A 74 9.70 17.03 3.59
N GLU A 75 9.92 16.67 2.33
CA GLU A 75 9.24 17.20 1.14
C GLU A 75 7.83 16.66 0.94
N ALA A 76 7.51 15.49 1.51
CA ALA A 76 6.19 14.89 1.35
C ALA A 76 5.09 15.83 1.87
N PHE A 77 4.08 16.12 1.05
CA PHE A 77 2.93 16.93 1.46
C PHE A 77 1.91 16.09 2.26
N ALA A 78 2.36 15.60 3.42
CA ALA A 78 1.58 14.84 4.37
C ALA A 78 1.50 15.58 5.70
N HIS A 79 0.38 15.45 6.39
CA HIS A 79 0.20 16.05 7.71
C HIS A 79 1.30 15.57 8.68
N PRO A 80 1.92 16.44 9.49
CA PRO A 80 3.01 16.05 10.40
C PRO A 80 2.67 14.85 11.29
N GLU A 81 1.45 14.83 11.86
CA GLU A 81 0.94 13.70 12.63
C GLU A 81 0.96 12.38 11.85
N PHE A 82 0.59 12.40 10.56
CA PHE A 82 0.62 11.19 9.74
C PHE A 82 2.05 10.70 9.51
N LYS A 83 2.98 11.63 9.25
CA LYS A 83 4.41 11.29 9.11
C LYS A 83 4.95 10.67 10.40
N GLN A 84 4.66 11.28 11.55
CA GLN A 84 5.08 10.79 12.86
C GLN A 84 4.53 9.37 13.13
N ARG A 85 3.23 9.16 12.89
CA ARG A 85 2.62 7.83 13.04
C ARG A 85 3.20 6.78 12.12
N VAL A 86 3.64 7.14 10.90
CA VAL A 86 4.35 6.21 10.00
C VAL A 86 5.73 5.85 10.55
N VAL A 87 6.44 6.80 11.17
CA VAL A 87 7.78 6.58 11.75
C VAL A 87 7.70 5.73 13.03
N GLU A 88 6.66 5.92 13.85
CA GLU A 88 6.48 5.23 15.13
C GLU A 88 5.84 3.83 15.01
N ALA A 89 5.29 3.49 13.84
CA ALA A 89 4.57 2.24 13.63
C ALA A 89 5.46 0.99 13.70
N ASN A 90 4.92 -0.07 14.30
CA ASN A 90 5.47 -1.42 14.30
C ASN A 90 4.94 -2.25 13.13
N THR A 91 5.51 -3.44 12.94
CA THR A 91 5.21 -4.33 11.80
C THR A 91 3.76 -4.80 11.74
N ASP A 92 3.07 -4.86 12.88
CA ASP A 92 1.70 -5.36 13.07
C ASP A 92 0.65 -4.24 13.22
N ASP A 93 1.06 -2.96 13.17
CA ASP A 93 0.15 -1.82 13.28
C ASP A 93 -0.66 -1.55 12.00
N THR A 94 -0.36 -2.23 10.90
CA THR A 94 -1.11 -2.09 9.65
C THR A 94 -2.27 -3.08 9.57
N PHE A 95 -3.37 -2.62 8.99
CA PHE A 95 -4.60 -3.39 8.81
C PHE A 95 -5.00 -3.38 7.33
N HIS A 96 -5.34 -4.57 6.81
CA HIS A 96 -5.90 -4.71 5.47
C HIS A 96 -7.42 -4.63 5.55
N THR A 97 -8.02 -3.73 4.79
CA THR A 97 -9.40 -3.30 4.95
C THR A 97 -10.03 -2.85 3.64
N THR A 98 -11.36 -2.90 3.55
CA THR A 98 -12.15 -2.29 2.47
C THR A 98 -12.86 -1.02 2.92
N LEU A 99 -12.50 -0.48 4.10
CA LEU A 99 -13.16 0.68 4.71
C LEU A 99 -12.97 1.97 3.89
N PHE A 100 -11.81 2.13 3.25
CA PHE A 100 -11.44 3.34 2.52
C PHE A 100 -11.66 3.15 1.01
N ASP A 101 -12.92 3.16 0.56
CA ASP A 101 -13.33 2.83 -0.82
C ASP A 101 -14.04 4.00 -1.54
N ARG A 102 -13.85 5.24 -1.06
CA ARG A 102 -14.53 6.42 -1.58
C ARG A 102 -14.25 6.60 -3.08
N GLY A 103 -15.30 6.47 -3.90
CA GLY A 103 -15.20 6.57 -5.36
C GLY A 103 -14.64 5.32 -6.05
N TRP A 104 -14.28 4.28 -5.29
CA TRP A 104 -13.81 3.01 -5.82
C TRP A 104 -14.33 1.84 -4.99
N ALA A 105 -15.54 1.37 -5.30
CA ALA A 105 -16.16 0.26 -4.58
C ALA A 105 -15.26 -0.99 -4.59
N ASN A 106 -15.24 -1.72 -3.46
CA ASN A 106 -14.43 -2.92 -3.28
C ASN A 106 -12.95 -2.69 -3.62
N ALA A 107 -12.36 -1.66 -3.00
CA ALA A 107 -10.94 -1.34 -3.12
C ALA A 107 -10.23 -1.75 -1.82
N PRO A 108 -9.64 -2.95 -1.76
CA PRO A 108 -8.91 -3.37 -0.57
C PRO A 108 -7.67 -2.50 -0.40
N HIS A 109 -7.37 -2.16 0.84
CA HIS A 109 -6.47 -1.10 1.23
C HIS A 109 -5.67 -1.50 2.47
N ARG A 110 -4.37 -1.22 2.52
CA ARG A 110 -3.55 -1.34 3.73
C ARG A 110 -3.32 0.04 4.32
N ALA A 111 -3.73 0.22 5.57
CA ALA A 111 -3.57 1.47 6.31
C ALA A 111 -3.08 1.18 7.74
N LEU A 112 -2.57 2.20 8.42
CA LEU A 112 -2.34 2.11 9.87
C LEU A 112 -3.69 1.95 10.59
N ARG A 113 -3.73 1.09 11.61
CA ARG A 113 -4.89 0.94 12.48
C ARG A 113 -5.16 2.27 13.19
N ASN A 114 -6.42 2.67 13.22
CA ASN A 114 -6.86 3.93 13.82
C ASN A 114 -8.29 3.81 14.35
N SER A 115 -8.75 4.87 15.04
CA SER A 115 -10.07 4.94 15.64
C SER A 115 -11.22 4.78 14.63
N THR A 116 -11.03 5.19 13.37
CA THR A 116 -12.02 4.98 12.31
C THR A 116 -12.21 3.49 12.01
N ILE A 117 -11.13 2.71 11.94
CA ILE A 117 -11.20 1.25 11.76
C ILE A 117 -11.86 0.60 12.97
N GLU A 118 -11.47 0.98 14.19
CA GLU A 118 -12.03 0.43 15.43
C GLU A 118 -13.54 0.68 15.53
N MET A 119 -13.99 1.90 15.22
CA MET A 119 -15.40 2.25 15.24
C MET A 119 -16.20 1.48 14.18
N TRP A 120 -15.63 1.30 12.99
CA TRP A 120 -16.25 0.49 11.94
C TRP A 120 -16.39 -0.98 12.33
N GLU A 121 -15.37 -1.56 12.97
CA GLU A 121 -15.43 -2.94 13.48
C GLU A 121 -16.45 -3.10 14.60
N GLN A 122 -16.49 -2.18 15.56
CA GLN A 122 -17.47 -2.18 16.66
C GLN A 122 -18.91 -2.07 16.15
N ALA A 123 -19.13 -1.36 15.04
CA ALA A 123 -20.43 -1.26 14.39
C ALA A 123 -20.82 -2.49 13.54
N GLY A 124 -19.99 -3.55 13.53
CA GLY A 124 -20.26 -4.76 12.75
C GLY A 124 -19.87 -4.68 11.28
N ARG A 125 -18.92 -3.79 10.93
CA ARG A 125 -18.41 -3.58 9.56
C ARG A 125 -19.50 -3.26 8.51
N PRO A 126 -20.36 -2.25 8.75
CA PRO A 126 -21.40 -1.88 7.80
C PRO A 126 -20.82 -1.44 6.44
N PRO A 127 -21.58 -1.61 5.34
CA PRO A 127 -21.17 -1.19 4.01
C PRO A 127 -21.13 0.34 3.88
N SER A 128 -20.52 0.84 2.79
CA SER A 128 -20.54 2.27 2.46
C SER A 128 -21.99 2.80 2.41
N GLY A 129 -22.18 4.02 2.90
CA GLY A 129 -23.47 4.66 3.13
C GLY A 129 -24.05 4.40 4.52
N GLN A 130 -23.50 3.44 5.28
CA GLN A 130 -23.98 3.05 6.61
C GLN A 130 -22.85 3.04 7.65
N ARG A 131 -21.65 3.53 7.31
CA ARG A 131 -20.52 3.50 8.24
C ARG A 131 -20.64 4.62 9.27
N PRO A 132 -20.21 4.37 10.52
CA PRO A 132 -20.14 5.42 11.53
C PRO A 132 -19.34 6.62 11.01
N ARG A 133 -19.93 7.83 11.14
CA ARG A 133 -19.29 9.11 10.78
C ARG A 133 -18.88 9.22 9.31
N GLU A 134 -19.46 8.41 8.41
CA GLU A 134 -19.19 8.51 6.98
C GLU A 134 -19.64 9.87 6.43
N GLY A 135 -18.72 10.57 5.76
CA GLY A 135 -18.98 11.92 5.24
C GLY A 135 -18.75 13.05 6.25
N GLU A 136 -18.43 12.75 7.51
CA GLU A 136 -18.04 13.78 8.47
C GLU A 136 -16.71 14.43 8.06
N VAL A 137 -16.67 15.76 8.08
CA VAL A 137 -15.45 16.53 7.81
C VAL A 137 -14.65 16.64 9.10
N VAL A 138 -13.58 15.84 9.20
CA VAL A 138 -12.71 15.78 10.39
C VAL A 138 -11.47 16.70 10.31
N ALA A 139 -11.18 17.23 9.13
CA ALA A 139 -10.11 18.20 8.89
C ALA A 139 -10.38 18.98 7.60
N GLN A 140 -9.83 20.19 7.51
CA GLN A 140 -9.76 20.98 6.28
C GLN A 140 -8.29 21.31 6.03
N LEU A 141 -7.85 21.21 4.77
CA LEU A 141 -6.53 21.71 4.38
C LEU A 141 -6.63 23.24 4.38
N ALA A 142 -5.71 23.88 5.11
CA ALA A 142 -5.56 25.32 5.11
C ALA A 142 -4.97 25.82 3.78
#